data_AF-A0AAD7V0M2-F1
#
_entry.id   AF-A0AAD7V0M2-F1
#
_cell.length_a   1.000
_cell.length_b   1.000
_cell.length_c   1.000
_cell.angle_alpha   90.00
_cell.angle_beta   90.00
_cell.angle_gamma   90.00
#
_symmetry.space_group_name_H-M   'P 1'
#
loop_
_entity.id
_entity.type
_entity.pdbx_description
1 polymer ?
#
loop_
_entity_poly.entity_id
_entity_poly.type
_entity_poly.pdbx_seq_one_letter_code
_entity_poly.pdbx_strand_id
1 'polypeptide(L)'
;MSSGPFFIRAFYKPNVPNETISAHVQQLQNEGALISENYFIEEHIPENERGYVCQINSIHELRPFYTSFASFLAKVIPQGPVPQEALGVIQSNITHAIAQHQ
;
A
#
# COMPACT_ATOMS: atom_id res chain seq x y z
N MET A 1 22.06 -6.11 7.26
CA MET A 1 21.28 -5.16 8.08
C MET A 1 19.82 -5.39 7.74
N SER A 2 18.98 -5.86 8.67
CA SER A 2 17.54 -5.94 8.40
C SER A 2 16.94 -4.57 8.63
N SER A 3 16.34 -4.01 7.58
CA SER A 3 15.49 -2.83 7.66
C SER A 3 14.31 -3.15 8.57
N GLY A 4 14.15 -2.39 9.64
CA GLY A 4 13.00 -2.53 10.54
C GLY A 4 11.68 -2.20 9.83
N PRO A 5 10.54 -2.42 10.50
CA PRO A 5 9.24 -2.16 9.93
C PRO A 5 9.08 -0.69 9.52
N PHE A 6 8.35 -0.45 8.44
CA PHE A 6 8.07 0.89 7.91
C PHE A 6 6.63 0.99 7.42
N PHE A 7 6.16 2.22 7.19
CA PHE A 7 4.78 2.47 6.81
C PHE A 7 4.68 2.96 5.38
N ILE A 8 3.65 2.50 4.67
CA ILE A 8 3.23 3.03 3.37
C ILE A 8 1.76 3.42 3.46
N ARG A 9 1.32 4.37 2.64
CA ARG A 9 -0.09 4.66 2.42
C ARG A 9 -0.46 4.31 0.98
N ALA A 10 -1.38 3.38 0.81
CA ALA A 10 -1.87 2.91 -0.47
C ALA A 10 -3.22 3.55 -0.81
N PHE A 11 -3.35 4.07 -2.02
CA PHE A 11 -4.55 4.73 -2.52
C PHE A 11 -5.14 3.88 -3.63
N TYR A 12 -6.41 3.51 -3.51
CA TYR A 12 -7.12 2.76 -4.53
C TYR A 12 -7.60 3.68 -5.65
N LYS A 13 -7.76 3.14 -6.87
CA LYS A 13 -8.43 3.84 -7.97
C LYS A 13 -9.90 4.09 -7.59
N PRO A 14 -10.51 5.21 -8.03
CA PRO A 14 -11.87 5.59 -7.63
C PRO A 14 -12.95 4.62 -8.12
N ASN A 15 -12.64 3.75 -9.08
CA ASN A 15 -13.56 2.74 -9.61
C ASN A 15 -13.47 1.38 -8.90
N VAL A 16 -12.62 1.25 -7.88
CA VAL A 16 -12.51 0.00 -7.11
C VAL A 16 -13.61 -0.03 -6.03
N PRO A 17 -14.49 -1.05 -6.02
CA PRO A 17 -15.53 -1.15 -5.02
C PRO A 17 -14.97 -1.29 -3.59
N ASN A 18 -15.64 -0.69 -2.60
CA ASN A 18 -15.25 -0.78 -1.19
C ASN A 18 -15.16 -2.24 -0.70
N GLU A 19 -16.02 -3.13 -1.19
CA GLU A 19 -15.97 -4.57 -0.87
C GLU A 19 -14.67 -5.24 -1.35
N THR A 20 -14.19 -4.88 -2.55
CA THR A 20 -12.90 -5.35 -3.09
C THR A 20 -11.75 -4.84 -2.23
N ILE A 21 -11.82 -3.57 -1.81
CA ILE A 21 -10.82 -2.97 -0.94
C ILE A 21 -10.78 -3.70 0.41
N SER A 22 -11.94 -3.93 1.04
CA SER A 22 -12.03 -4.68 2.30
C SER A 22 -11.47 -6.09 2.18
N ALA A 23 -11.79 -6.81 1.09
CA ALA A 23 -11.26 -8.15 0.84
C ALA A 23 -9.73 -8.15 0.69
N HIS A 24 -9.16 -7.15 0.00
CA HIS A 24 -7.72 -7.00 -0.14
C HIS A 24 -7.01 -6.71 1.18
N VAL A 25 -7.58 -5.82 2.00
CA VAL A 25 -7.04 -5.53 3.33
C VAL A 25 -7.07 -6.78 4.21
N GLN A 26 -8.17 -7.52 4.19
CA GLN A 26 -8.29 -8.78 4.93
C GLN A 26 -7.27 -9.83 4.44
N GLN A 27 -7.04 -9.93 3.13
CA GLN A 27 -6.02 -10.82 2.58
C GLN A 27 -4.62 -10.43 3.06
N LEU A 28 -4.27 -9.15 3.02
CA LEU A 28 -2.98 -8.63 3.50
C LEU A 28 -2.75 -8.90 4.99
N GLN A 29 -3.79 -8.77 5.81
CA GLN A 29 -3.74 -9.13 7.23
C GLN A 29 -3.49 -10.64 7.41
N ASN A 30 -4.21 -11.49 6.68
CA ASN A 30 -4.05 -12.94 6.74
C ASN A 30 -2.66 -13.41 6.27
N GLU A 31 -2.07 -12.72 5.31
CA GLU A 31 -0.71 -12.99 4.82
C GLU A 31 0.39 -12.41 5.73
N GLY A 32 0.03 -11.68 6.79
CA GLY A 32 0.97 -11.02 7.71
C GLY A 32 1.70 -9.82 7.09
N ALA A 33 1.28 -9.38 5.91
CA ALA A 33 1.84 -8.24 5.19
C ALA A 33 1.30 -6.88 5.67
N LEU A 34 0.29 -6.89 6.57
CA LEU A 34 -0.33 -5.68 7.11
C LEU A 34 -0.75 -5.89 8.58
N ILE A 35 -0.12 -5.16 9.50
CA ILE A 35 -0.27 -5.35 10.96
C ILE A 35 -1.32 -4.41 11.58
N SER A 36 -1.58 -3.25 10.98
CA SER A 36 -2.46 -2.23 11.54
C SER A 36 -3.34 -1.63 10.45
N GLU A 37 -4.66 -1.69 10.65
CA GLU A 37 -5.60 -0.79 10.00
C GLU A 37 -5.64 0.50 10.80
N ASN A 38 -5.14 1.59 10.22
CA ASN A 38 -5.76 2.88 10.49
C ASN A 38 -6.38 3.33 9.17
N TYR A 39 -7.65 3.01 8.97
CA TYR A 39 -8.45 3.69 7.97
C TYR A 39 -8.63 5.12 8.47
N PHE A 40 -7.74 6.03 8.06
CA PHE A 40 -7.87 7.44 8.37
C PHE A 40 -9.00 8.02 7.52
N ILE A 41 -10.24 7.92 8.02
CA ILE A 41 -11.29 8.89 7.69
C ILE A 41 -11.05 10.10 8.59
N GLU A 42 -10.01 10.88 8.32
CA GLU A 42 -10.13 12.28 8.74
C GLU A 42 -11.27 12.83 7.87
N GLU A 43 -12.35 13.32 8.49
CA GLU A 43 -13.50 13.91 7.77
C GLU A 43 -13.07 15.03 6.81
N HIS A 44 -11.86 15.55 7.01
CA HIS A 44 -11.24 16.67 6.33
C HIS A 44 -10.41 16.20 5.12
N ILE A 45 -10.11 14.90 5.02
CA ILE A 45 -9.41 14.30 3.90
C ILE A 45 -10.46 13.94 2.82
N PRO A 46 -10.34 14.54 1.62
CA PRO A 46 -11.18 14.22 0.47
C PRO A 46 -11.26 12.71 0.25
N GLU A 47 -12.41 12.18 -0.15
CA GLU A 47 -12.61 10.73 -0.32
C GLU A 47 -11.59 10.09 -1.28
N ASN A 48 -11.21 10.81 -2.33
CA ASN A 48 -10.15 10.46 -3.29
C ASN A 48 -8.72 10.51 -2.72
N GLU A 49 -8.56 10.98 -1.49
CA GLU A 49 -7.30 11.05 -0.74
C GLU A 49 -7.30 10.15 0.50
N ARG A 50 -8.40 9.44 0.77
CA ARG A 50 -8.45 8.40 1.81
C ARG A 50 -7.64 7.20 1.30
N GLY A 51 -6.62 6.83 2.07
CA GLY A 51 -5.72 5.74 1.73
C GLY A 51 -5.45 4.87 2.95
N TYR A 52 -5.07 3.62 2.69
CA TYR A 52 -4.79 2.63 3.73
C TYR A 52 -3.35 2.77 4.17
N VAL A 53 -3.13 3.03 5.45
CA VAL A 53 -1.78 2.98 6.02
C VAL A 53 -1.47 1.54 6.37
N CYS A 54 -0.43 1.00 5.73
CA CYS A 54 0.02 -0.38 5.91
C CYS A 54 1.40 -0.35 6.58
N GLN A 55 1.58 -1.14 7.64
CA GLN A 55 2.91 -1.43 8.19
C GLN A 55 3.48 -2.64 7.45
N ILE A 56 4.65 -2.45 6.83
CA ILE A 56 5.41 -3.48 6.14
C ILE A 56 6.61 -3.84 7.01
N ASN A 57 6.80 -5.11 7.35
CA ASN A 57 7.86 -5.50 8.29
C ASN A 57 9.24 -5.55 7.64
N SER A 58 9.27 -5.86 6.34
CA SER A 58 10.51 -5.99 5.58
C SER A 58 10.30 -5.68 4.10
N ILE A 59 11.37 -5.31 3.40
CA ILE A 59 11.32 -5.04 1.96
C ILE A 59 10.81 -6.24 1.14
N HIS A 60 10.98 -7.47 1.63
CA HIS A 60 10.53 -8.68 0.95
C HIS A 60 8.99 -8.78 0.87
N GLU A 61 8.28 -8.16 1.80
CA GLU A 61 6.81 -8.12 1.85
C GLU A 61 6.19 -7.11 0.87
N LEU A 62 6.99 -6.17 0.33
CA LEU A 62 6.51 -5.26 -0.71
C LEU A 62 6.13 -6.00 -2.00
N ARG A 63 6.84 -7.06 -2.36
CA ARG A 63 6.60 -7.78 -3.61
C ARG A 63 5.23 -8.49 -3.66
N PRO A 64 4.83 -9.30 -2.65
CA PRO A 64 3.48 -9.88 -2.63
C PRO A 64 2.40 -8.79 -2.52
N PHE A 65 2.64 -7.73 -1.74
CA PHE A 65 1.75 -6.57 -1.68
C PHE A 65 1.49 -5.99 -3.09
N TYR A 66 2.52 -5.78 -3.91
CA TYR A 66 2.31 -5.23 -5.25
C TYR A 66 1.75 -6.24 -6.25
N THR A 67 2.09 -7.53 -6.13
CA THR A 67 1.60 -8.54 -7.07
C THR A 67 0.09 -8.71 -6.98
N SER A 68 -0.46 -8.69 -5.76
CA SER A 68 -1.89 -8.91 -5.54
C SER A 68 -2.72 -7.63 -5.73
N PHE A 69 -2.16 -6.46 -5.41
CA PHE A 69 -2.96 -5.24 -5.27
C PHE A 69 -2.65 -4.12 -6.27
N ALA A 70 -1.51 -4.13 -6.98
CA ALA A 70 -1.06 -2.97 -7.77
C ALA A 70 -2.04 -2.54 -8.88
N SER A 71 -2.76 -3.45 -9.51
CA SER A 71 -3.73 -3.13 -10.57
C SER A 71 -4.91 -2.27 -10.07
N PHE A 72 -5.18 -2.32 -8.77
CA PHE A 72 -6.26 -1.58 -8.09
C PHE A 72 -5.78 -0.27 -7.46
N LEU A 73 -4.47 -0.03 -7.39
CA LEU A 73 -3.90 1.15 -6.75
C LEU A 73 -3.74 2.30 -7.75
N ALA A 74 -4.07 3.51 -7.31
CA ALA A 74 -3.79 4.77 -8.01
C ALA A 74 -2.39 5.30 -7.68
N LYS A 75 -1.96 5.19 -6.42
CA LYS A 75 -0.62 5.58 -5.95
C LYS A 75 -0.29 4.91 -4.62
N VAL A 76 0.99 4.85 -4.29
CA VAL A 76 1.48 4.45 -2.96
C VAL A 76 2.55 5.43 -2.53
N ILE A 77 2.46 5.92 -1.30
CA ILE A 77 3.42 6.87 -0.73
C ILE A 77 4.05 6.29 0.55
N PRO A 78 5.37 6.45 0.75
CA PRO A 78 6.00 6.22 2.05
C PRO A 78 5.35 7.06 3.16
N GLN A 79 5.33 6.55 4.39
CA GLN A 79 4.91 7.29 5.59
C GLN A 79 6.03 7.22 6.64
N GLY A 80 6.59 8.38 7.00
CA GLY A 80 7.68 8.46 7.97
C GLY A 80 9.02 7.91 7.44
N PRO A 81 9.93 7.45 8.32
CA PRO A 81 11.25 6.96 7.93
C PRO A 81 11.14 5.60 7.25
N VAL A 82 11.36 5.57 5.93
CA VAL A 82 11.35 4.35 5.12
C VAL A 82 12.79 4.02 4.67
N PRO A 83 13.25 2.76 4.78
CA PRO A 83 14.56 2.34 4.30
C PRO A 83 14.77 2.69 2.82
N GLN A 84 15.98 3.14 2.45
CA GLN A 84 16.27 3.59 1.09
C GLN A 84 16.04 2.49 0.03
N GLU A 85 16.28 1.23 0.38
CA GLU A 85 15.98 0.09 -0.49
C GLU A 85 14.46 -0.04 -0.76
N ALA A 86 13.64 0.13 0.28
CA ALA A 86 12.19 0.10 0.16
C ALA A 86 11.67 1.29 -0.65
N LEU A 87 12.25 2.49 -0.48
CA LEU A 87 11.97 3.64 -1.34
C LEU A 87 12.26 3.35 -2.81
N GLY A 88 13.38 2.69 -3.11
CA GLY A 88 13.74 2.29 -4.46
C GLY A 88 12.70 1.36 -5.09
N VAL A 89 12.24 0.34 -4.36
CA VAL A 89 11.16 -0.57 -4.80
C VAL A 89 9.85 0.19 -5.00
N ILE A 90 9.51 1.09 -4.06
CA ILE A 90 8.28 1.87 -4.12
C ILE A 90 8.27 2.79 -5.34
N GLN A 91 9.38 3.46 -5.66
CA GLN A 91 9.43 4.38 -6.79
C GLN A 91 9.55 3.66 -8.14
N SER A 92 10.31 2.56 -8.21
CA SER A 92 10.62 1.88 -9.48
C SER A 92 9.56 0.85 -9.88
N ASN A 93 9.15 -0.06 -8.99
CA ASN A 93 8.27 -1.16 -9.36
C ASN A 93 6.80 -0.77 -9.32
N ILE A 94 6.43 0.16 -8.43
CA ILE A 94 5.02 0.59 -8.31
C ILE A 94 4.63 1.46 -9.51
N THR A 95 5.47 2.43 -9.89
CA THR A 95 5.16 3.30 -11.02
C THR A 95 4.94 2.48 -12.29
N HIS A 96 5.79 1.46 -12.53
CA HIS A 96 5.62 0.56 -13.67
C HIS A 96 4.41 -0.37 -13.53
N ALA A 97 4.18 -0.98 -12.37
CA ALA A 97 3.02 -1.86 -12.16
C ALA A 97 1.69 -1.10 -12.30
N ILE A 98 1.62 0.14 -11.81
CA ILE A 98 0.44 0.99 -12.00
C ILE A 98 0.28 1.40 -13.47
N ALA A 99 1.37 1.76 -14.15
CA ALA A 99 1.34 2.20 -15.55
C ALA A 99 1.00 1.09 -16.54
N GLN A 100 1.37 -0.17 -16.26
CA GLN A 100 1.05 -1.32 -17.12
C GLN A 100 -0.43 -1.76 -17.06
N HIS A 101 -1.18 -1.28 -16.07
CA HIS A 101 -2.60 -1.58 -15.87
C HIS A 101 -3.50 -0.34 -16.07
N GLN A 102 -3.03 0.66 -16.83
CA GLN A 102 -3.83 1.76 -17.40
C GLN A 102 -4.10 1.47 -18.88
#